data_AF-A0A2N2X0W7-F1
#
_entry.id   AF-A0A2N2X0W7-F1
#
_cell.length_a   1.000
_cell.length_b   1.000
_cell.length_c   1.000
_cell.angle_alpha   90.00
_cell.angle_beta   90.00
_cell.angle_gamma   90.00
#
_symmetry.space_group_name_H-M   'P 1'
#
loop_
_entity.id
_entity.type
_entity.pdbx_description
1 polymer ?
#
loop_
_entity_poly.entity_id
_entity_poly.type
_entity_poly.pdbx_seq_one_letter_code
_entity_poly.pdbx_strand_id
1 'polypeptide(L)'
;KDMPALLQQKIPSLKNENRFYYLSNGSYNSENWKTAINTTNVLLQNSGNPKFKYKYDFFENSNAVSSIGQSIPSAFAFIFDLYSAISKEEFEKNIKDLSPADAIAYLENKYVEIEYLFGSNIKIRESDIFAIEPIILDKENGDYLKNFGEMINKLYKESPIGDYYIGRYYETGGKLKQALAYYKSGYMKLPESDPNADGYYENIERVLKKRDETFQE
;
A
#
# COMPACT_ATOMS: atom_id res chain seq x y z
N LYS A 1 -1.22 1.64 -42.34
CA LYS A 1 -0.32 2.15 -41.27
C LYS A 1 -0.02 0.98 -40.35
N ASP A 2 1.26 0.77 -40.02
CA ASP A 2 1.65 -0.28 -39.08
C ASP A 2 1.09 0.02 -37.67
N MET A 3 0.74 -1.04 -36.95
CA MET A 3 0.06 -1.00 -35.65
C MET A 3 0.80 -0.12 -34.62
N PRO A 4 2.15 -0.20 -34.48
CA PRO A 4 2.90 0.64 -33.55
C PRO A 4 2.71 2.15 -33.78
N ALA A 5 2.68 2.57 -35.05
CA ALA A 5 2.46 3.98 -35.41
C ALA A 5 1.03 4.44 -35.10
N LEU A 6 0.04 3.54 -35.19
CA LEU A 6 -1.33 3.83 -34.79
C LEU A 6 -1.46 3.98 -33.27
N LEU A 7 -0.81 3.11 -32.49
CA LEU A 7 -0.77 3.26 -31.03
C LEU A 7 -0.09 4.56 -30.61
N GLN A 8 1.06 4.88 -31.20
CA GLN A 8 1.78 6.13 -30.89
C GLN A 8 0.91 7.36 -31.12
N GLN A 9 0.07 7.36 -32.16
CA GLN A 9 -0.87 8.45 -32.44
C GLN A 9 -2.06 8.49 -31.46
N LYS A 10 -2.48 7.33 -30.93
CA LYS A 10 -3.63 7.23 -30.03
C LYS A 10 -3.28 7.45 -28.57
N ILE A 11 -2.09 7.05 -28.13
CA ILE A 11 -1.68 7.17 -26.72
C ILE A 11 -1.81 8.60 -26.17
N PRO A 12 -1.39 9.67 -26.88
CA PRO A 12 -1.57 11.04 -26.38
C PRO A 12 -3.04 11.45 -26.17
N SER A 13 -3.99 10.77 -26.81
CA SER A 13 -5.42 11.06 -26.68
C SER A 13 -6.08 10.39 -25.46
N LEU A 14 -5.38 9.52 -24.75
CA LEU A 14 -5.87 8.89 -23.52
C LEU A 14 -5.95 9.93 -22.39
N LYS A 15 -7.15 10.13 -21.84
CA LYS A 15 -7.39 11.15 -20.79
C LYS A 15 -7.94 10.57 -19.49
N ASN A 16 -8.89 9.64 -19.60
CA ASN A 16 -9.72 9.25 -18.47
C ASN A 16 -9.14 7.99 -17.81
N GLU A 17 -9.17 6.87 -18.53
CA GLU A 17 -8.84 5.55 -17.99
C GLU A 17 -7.36 5.19 -18.18
N ASN A 18 -6.81 4.48 -17.20
CA ASN A 18 -5.53 3.81 -17.36
C ASN A 18 -5.67 2.66 -18.37
N ARG A 19 -4.73 2.59 -19.32
CA ARG A 19 -4.60 1.50 -20.29
C ARG A 19 -3.27 0.82 -20.06
N PHE A 20 -3.33 -0.46 -19.70
CA PHE A 20 -2.15 -1.29 -19.52
C PHE A 20 -1.83 -2.00 -20.83
N TYR A 21 -0.56 -1.94 -21.24
CA TYR A 21 -0.06 -2.64 -22.41
C TYR A 21 1.23 -3.37 -22.05
N TYR A 22 1.20 -4.69 -22.16
CA TYR A 22 2.33 -5.56 -21.90
C TYR A 22 2.83 -6.13 -23.23
N LEU A 23 4.13 -5.98 -23.49
CA LEU A 23 4.81 -6.55 -24.65
C LEU A 23 5.89 -7.50 -24.19
N SER A 24 5.98 -8.68 -24.79
CA SER A 24 7.09 -9.60 -24.55
C SER A 24 7.77 -10.01 -25.85
N ASN A 25 9.03 -10.40 -25.72
CA ASN A 25 9.87 -10.90 -26.80
C ASN A 25 10.78 -12.02 -26.25
N GLY A 26 11.48 -12.73 -27.12
CA GLY A 26 12.47 -13.71 -26.69
C GLY A 26 13.49 -14.06 -27.76
N SER A 27 14.56 -14.73 -27.33
CA SER A 27 15.71 -15.12 -28.17
C SER A 27 15.31 -16.05 -29.32
N TYR A 28 14.21 -16.79 -29.15
CA TYR A 28 13.62 -17.72 -30.13
C TYR A 28 13.05 -17.05 -31.39
N ASN A 29 12.79 -15.74 -31.36
CA ASN A 29 12.29 -15.02 -32.53
C ASN A 29 13.36 -14.84 -33.60
N SER A 30 12.95 -14.82 -34.88
CA SER A 30 13.87 -14.49 -35.98
C SER A 30 14.31 -13.03 -35.91
N GLU A 31 15.42 -12.69 -36.56
CA GLU A 31 16.02 -11.35 -36.48
C GLU A 31 15.06 -10.25 -36.98
N ASN A 32 14.27 -10.55 -38.01
CA ASN A 32 13.25 -9.64 -38.53
C ASN A 32 12.18 -9.34 -37.46
N TRP A 33 11.71 -10.36 -36.73
CA TRP A 33 10.74 -10.19 -35.66
C TRP A 33 11.33 -9.47 -34.46
N LYS A 34 12.56 -9.79 -34.06
CA LYS A 34 13.27 -9.07 -32.99
C LYS A 34 13.40 -7.58 -33.32
N THR A 35 13.79 -7.25 -34.54
CA THR A 35 13.92 -5.86 -35.00
C THR A 35 12.57 -5.13 -34.96
N ALA A 36 11.50 -5.75 -35.46
CA ALA A 36 10.16 -5.16 -35.46
C ALA A 36 9.62 -4.95 -34.03
N ILE A 37 9.79 -5.93 -33.14
CA ILE A 37 9.33 -5.85 -31.74
C ILE A 37 10.15 -4.81 -30.97
N ASN A 38 11.48 -4.77 -31.15
CA ASN A 38 12.33 -3.77 -30.50
C ASN A 38 12.00 -2.34 -30.97
N THR A 39 11.74 -2.16 -32.28
CA THR A 39 11.28 -0.87 -32.82
C THR A 39 9.97 -0.45 -32.17
N THR A 40 9.02 -1.39 -32.05
CA THR A 40 7.75 -1.15 -31.36
C THR A 40 7.95 -0.76 -29.90
N ASN A 41 8.82 -1.48 -29.19
CA ASN A 41 9.14 -1.21 -27.80
C ASN A 41 9.65 0.23 -27.62
N VAL A 42 10.64 0.66 -28.41
CA VAL A 42 11.19 2.01 -28.35
C VAL A 42 10.11 3.07 -28.61
N LEU A 43 9.20 2.84 -29.57
CA LEU A 43 8.11 3.78 -29.85
C LEU A 43 7.12 3.90 -28.69
N LEU A 44 6.76 2.79 -28.05
CA LEU A 44 5.78 2.76 -26.96
C LEU A 44 6.34 3.29 -25.65
N GLN A 45 7.61 3.00 -25.33
CA GLN A 45 8.28 3.53 -24.15
C GLN A 45 8.32 5.07 -24.15
N ASN A 46 8.51 5.68 -25.32
CA ASN A 46 8.61 7.13 -25.50
C ASN A 46 7.25 7.85 -25.60
N SER A 47 6.13 7.15 -25.33
CA SER A 47 4.78 7.72 -25.52
C SER A 47 4.38 8.77 -24.48
N GLY A 48 5.06 8.80 -23.32
CA GLY A 48 4.99 9.89 -22.32
C GLY A 48 3.64 10.14 -21.64
N ASN A 49 2.58 9.37 -21.96
CA ASN A 49 1.27 9.56 -21.35
C ASN A 49 1.15 8.76 -20.03
N PRO A 50 0.93 9.40 -18.87
CA PRO A 50 0.82 8.72 -17.59
C PRO A 50 -0.36 7.73 -17.50
N LYS A 51 -1.38 7.88 -18.34
CA LYS A 51 -2.53 6.95 -18.47
C LYS A 51 -2.19 5.71 -19.30
N PHE A 52 -1.07 5.71 -20.02
CA PHE A 52 -0.59 4.53 -20.73
C PHE A 52 0.49 3.84 -19.89
N LYS A 53 0.10 2.77 -19.20
CA LYS A 53 1.03 1.96 -18.41
C LYS A 53 1.63 0.92 -19.33
N TYR A 54 2.94 0.98 -19.54
CA TYR A 54 3.63 0.10 -20.46
C TYR A 54 4.73 -0.71 -19.77
N LYS A 55 4.81 -2.00 -20.09
CA LYS A 55 5.92 -2.88 -19.68
C LYS A 55 6.38 -3.72 -20.86
N TYR A 56 7.70 -3.92 -20.93
CA TYR A 56 8.36 -4.79 -21.88
C TYR A 56 9.24 -5.80 -21.15
N ASP A 57 9.08 -7.09 -21.47
CA ASP A 57 9.95 -8.16 -20.97
C ASP A 57 10.62 -8.90 -22.14
N PHE A 58 11.91 -9.24 -21.97
CA PHE A 58 12.66 -10.07 -22.91
C PHE A 58 13.07 -11.39 -22.26
N PHE A 59 12.64 -12.52 -22.84
CA PHE A 59 12.93 -13.85 -22.34
C PHE A 59 14.12 -14.48 -23.10
N GLU A 60 15.31 -14.37 -22.52
CA GLU A 60 16.56 -14.90 -23.09
C GLU A 60 16.54 -16.44 -23.20
N ASN A 61 16.02 -17.13 -22.18
CA ASN A 61 16.15 -18.59 -22.03
C ASN A 61 14.81 -19.33 -22.21
N SER A 62 13.96 -18.85 -23.11
CA SER A 62 12.63 -19.43 -23.36
C SER A 62 12.47 -19.84 -24.82
N ASN A 63 11.59 -20.81 -25.07
CA ASN A 63 11.10 -21.09 -26.42
C ASN A 63 9.74 -20.41 -26.63
N ALA A 64 9.26 -20.42 -27.87
CA ALA A 64 7.99 -19.76 -28.23
C ALA A 64 6.83 -20.23 -27.33
N VAL A 65 6.72 -21.54 -27.09
CA VAL A 65 5.63 -22.13 -26.30
C VAL A 65 5.73 -21.74 -24.82
N SER A 66 6.91 -21.89 -24.21
CA SER A 66 7.10 -21.56 -22.79
C SER A 66 6.94 -20.07 -22.51
N SER A 67 7.31 -19.23 -23.47
CA SER A 67 7.19 -17.77 -23.34
C SER A 67 5.74 -17.29 -23.26
N ILE A 68 4.78 -18.01 -23.83
CA ILE A 68 3.34 -17.71 -23.67
C ILE A 68 2.96 -17.85 -22.19
N GLY A 69 3.35 -18.98 -21.58
CA GLY A 69 3.12 -19.28 -20.17
C GLY A 69 3.84 -18.34 -19.21
N GLN A 70 4.96 -17.73 -19.61
CA GLN A 70 5.65 -16.70 -18.82
C GLN A 70 5.06 -15.30 -19.02
N SER A 71 4.61 -14.98 -20.24
CA SER A 71 4.09 -13.66 -20.59
C SER A 71 2.82 -13.31 -19.83
N ILE A 72 1.89 -14.27 -19.71
CA ILE A 72 0.61 -14.07 -19.03
C ILE A 72 0.80 -13.68 -17.54
N PRO A 73 1.50 -14.46 -16.71
CA PRO A 73 1.73 -14.08 -15.32
C PRO A 73 2.57 -12.82 -15.17
N SER A 74 3.56 -12.57 -16.04
CA SER A 74 4.30 -11.29 -16.05
C SER A 74 3.38 -10.09 -16.34
N ALA A 75 2.43 -10.25 -17.27
CA ALA A 75 1.43 -9.22 -17.58
C ALA A 75 0.48 -9.00 -16.39
N PHE A 76 0.03 -10.06 -15.73
CA PHE A 76 -0.80 -9.95 -14.52
C PHE A 76 -0.07 -9.29 -13.37
N ALA A 77 1.18 -9.68 -13.11
CA ALA A 77 2.01 -9.03 -12.10
C ALA A 77 2.13 -7.53 -12.37
N PHE A 78 2.31 -7.14 -13.64
CA PHE A 78 2.35 -5.74 -14.04
C PHE A 78 1.00 -5.00 -13.89
N ILE A 79 -0.10 -5.59 -14.34
CA ILE A 79 -1.43 -4.97 -14.30
C ILE A 79 -1.91 -4.81 -12.86
N PHE A 80 -1.69 -5.82 -12.02
CA PHE A 80 -2.20 -5.90 -10.66
C PHE A 80 -1.14 -5.57 -9.60
N ASP A 81 0.00 -4.99 -9.98
CA ASP A 81 1.08 -4.63 -9.07
C ASP A 81 0.57 -3.81 -7.88
N LEU A 82 -0.17 -2.73 -8.18
CA LEU A 82 -0.78 -1.85 -7.18
C LEU A 82 -1.75 -2.58 -6.24
N TYR A 83 -2.43 -3.62 -6.74
CA TYR A 83 -3.41 -4.38 -5.95
C TYR A 83 -2.76 -5.17 -4.82
N SER A 84 -1.47 -5.49 -4.95
CA SER A 84 -0.71 -6.23 -3.95
C SER A 84 -0.60 -5.47 -2.63
N ALA A 85 -0.45 -6.22 -1.53
CA ALA A 85 -0.08 -5.66 -0.24
C ALA A 85 1.25 -4.89 -0.34
N ILE A 86 1.45 -3.91 0.54
CA ILE A 86 2.70 -3.15 0.59
C ILE A 86 3.86 -4.11 0.85
N SER A 87 4.69 -4.28 -0.17
CA SER A 87 5.87 -5.14 -0.06
C SER A 87 6.99 -4.43 0.70
N LYS A 88 7.96 -5.19 1.21
CA LYS A 88 9.17 -4.61 1.80
C LYS A 88 9.90 -3.69 0.81
N GLU A 89 9.94 -4.07 -0.46
CA GLU A 89 10.58 -3.27 -1.51
C GLU A 89 9.82 -1.96 -1.78
N GLU A 90 8.49 -2.01 -1.83
CA GLU A 90 7.63 -0.83 -1.96
C GLU A 90 7.83 0.11 -0.77
N PHE A 91 7.81 -0.43 0.45
CA PHE A 91 8.07 0.34 1.66
C PHE A 91 9.44 1.03 1.63
N GLU A 92 10.49 0.28 1.31
CA GLU A 92 11.86 0.78 1.27
C GLU A 92 12.10 1.85 0.19
N LYS A 93 11.39 1.78 -0.93
CA LYS A 93 11.58 2.72 -2.04
C LYS A 93 10.68 3.95 -1.95
N ASN A 94 9.43 3.76 -1.52
CA ASN A 94 8.40 4.77 -1.68
C ASN A 94 7.89 5.34 -0.36
N ILE A 95 8.04 4.64 0.77
CA ILE A 95 7.31 4.97 2.00
C ILE A 95 8.23 5.36 3.16
N LYS A 96 9.35 4.65 3.39
CA LYS A 96 10.18 4.80 4.61
C LYS A 96 10.59 6.24 4.94
N ASP A 97 10.84 7.05 3.91
CA ASP A 97 11.36 8.41 4.04
C ASP A 97 10.25 9.47 4.13
N LEU A 98 8.99 9.06 3.98
CA LEU A 98 7.83 9.95 4.08
C LEU A 98 7.61 10.48 5.49
N SER A 99 6.94 11.63 5.60
CA SER A 99 6.36 12.10 6.87
C SER A 99 5.20 11.19 7.29
N PRO A 100 4.80 11.16 8.57
CA PRO A 100 3.60 10.45 9.02
C PRO A 100 2.35 10.80 8.22
N ALA A 101 2.14 12.09 7.92
CA ALA A 101 1.02 12.56 7.11
C ALA A 101 1.05 11.96 5.71
N ASP A 102 2.20 12.01 5.06
CA ASP A 102 2.38 11.51 3.69
C ASP A 102 2.29 9.99 3.63
N ALA A 103 2.74 9.27 4.67
CA ALA A 103 2.60 7.82 4.76
C ALA A 103 1.13 7.38 4.90
N ILE A 104 0.34 8.07 5.72
CA ILE A 104 -1.12 7.85 5.80
C ILE A 104 -1.77 8.16 4.46
N ALA A 105 -1.44 9.30 3.84
CA ALA A 105 -1.98 9.67 2.54
C ALA A 105 -1.59 8.68 1.44
N TYR A 106 -0.35 8.15 1.45
CA TYR A 106 0.09 7.11 0.53
C TYR A 106 -0.79 5.86 0.64
N LEU A 107 -1.04 5.41 1.88
CA LEU A 107 -1.89 4.26 2.15
C LEU A 107 -3.33 4.50 1.68
N GLU A 108 -3.94 5.63 2.01
CA GLU A 108 -5.30 5.98 1.56
C GLU A 108 -5.38 6.06 0.03
N ASN A 109 -4.43 6.74 -0.61
CA ASN A 109 -4.38 6.90 -2.07
C ASN A 109 -4.22 5.56 -2.80
N LYS A 110 -3.39 4.64 -2.27
CA LYS A 110 -3.24 3.28 -2.85
C LYS A 110 -4.59 2.58 -2.96
N TYR A 111 -5.43 2.68 -1.94
CA TYR A 111 -6.74 2.01 -1.92
C TYR A 111 -7.79 2.74 -2.77
N VAL A 112 -7.74 4.07 -2.86
CA VAL A 112 -8.55 4.84 -3.83
C VAL A 112 -8.19 4.46 -5.26
N GLU A 113 -6.89 4.32 -5.56
CA GLU A 113 -6.44 3.91 -6.89
C GLU A 113 -6.81 2.46 -7.21
N ILE A 114 -6.77 1.55 -6.23
CA ILE A 114 -7.27 0.18 -6.38
C ILE A 114 -8.75 0.18 -6.76
N GLU A 115 -9.59 0.92 -6.04
CA GLU A 115 -11.02 1.04 -6.35
C GLU A 115 -11.24 1.62 -7.76
N TYR A 116 -10.48 2.66 -8.11
CA TYR A 116 -10.56 3.30 -9.42
C TYR A 116 -10.17 2.37 -10.57
N LEU A 117 -9.10 1.58 -10.40
CA LEU A 117 -8.55 0.72 -11.45
C LEU A 117 -9.32 -0.59 -11.63
N PHE A 118 -9.77 -1.17 -10.52
CA PHE A 118 -10.29 -2.55 -10.50
C PHE A 118 -11.78 -2.62 -10.13
N GLY A 119 -12.41 -1.49 -9.78
CA GLY A 119 -13.81 -1.42 -9.38
C GLY A 119 -14.11 -2.13 -8.05
N SER A 120 -13.07 -2.56 -7.33
CA SER A 120 -13.18 -3.30 -6.09
C SER A 120 -13.00 -2.35 -4.90
N ASN A 121 -14.09 -2.12 -4.16
CA ASN A 121 -14.01 -1.41 -2.89
C ASN A 121 -13.55 -2.39 -1.81
N ILE A 122 -12.23 -2.53 -1.67
CA ILE A 122 -11.63 -3.32 -0.60
C ILE A 122 -11.23 -2.41 0.55
N LYS A 123 -11.41 -2.91 1.78
CA LYS A 123 -10.89 -2.23 2.97
C LYS A 123 -9.36 -2.21 2.93
N ILE A 124 -8.76 -1.15 3.48
CA ILE A 124 -7.31 -1.09 3.73
C ILE A 124 -6.90 -2.31 4.54
N ARG A 125 -5.95 -3.11 4.05
CA ARG A 125 -5.52 -4.34 4.70
C ARG A 125 -4.78 -4.01 5.98
N GLU A 126 -5.00 -4.82 7.01
CA GLU A 126 -4.25 -4.72 8.26
C GLU A 126 -2.73 -4.82 8.03
N SER A 127 -2.28 -5.69 7.12
CA SER A 127 -0.85 -5.78 6.76
C SER A 127 -0.26 -4.47 6.28
N ASP A 128 -1.04 -3.68 5.52
CA ASP A 128 -0.59 -2.43 4.91
C ASP A 128 -0.67 -1.27 5.93
N ILE A 129 -1.62 -1.34 6.88
CA ILE A 129 -1.65 -0.49 8.07
C ILE A 129 -0.38 -0.70 8.90
N PHE A 130 -0.04 -1.96 9.22
CA PHE A 130 1.17 -2.28 9.97
C PHE A 130 2.46 -1.97 9.21
N ALA A 131 2.44 -2.03 7.87
CA ALA A 131 3.60 -1.67 7.07
C ALA A 131 4.04 -0.22 7.27
N ILE A 132 3.10 0.72 7.49
CA ILE A 132 3.43 2.13 7.71
C ILE A 132 3.58 2.50 9.19
N GLU A 133 3.20 1.61 10.12
CA GLU A 133 3.24 1.86 11.57
C GLU A 133 4.58 2.43 12.06
N PRO A 134 5.76 1.90 11.69
CA PRO A 134 7.04 2.41 12.20
C PRO A 134 7.23 3.90 11.92
N ILE A 135 6.77 4.39 10.77
CA ILE A 135 6.86 5.81 10.40
C ILE A 135 6.01 6.67 11.34
N ILE A 136 4.83 6.17 11.72
CA ILE A 136 3.90 6.88 12.61
C ILE A 136 4.41 6.89 14.06
N LEU A 137 5.09 5.82 14.48
CA LEU A 137 5.62 5.69 15.84
C LEU A 137 6.91 6.50 16.04
N ASP A 138 7.81 6.47 15.05
CA ASP A 138 9.18 6.96 15.22
C ASP A 138 9.33 8.45 14.87
N LYS A 139 8.37 9.03 14.14
CA LYS A 139 8.43 10.42 13.68
C LYS A 139 7.38 11.30 14.37
N GLU A 140 7.74 12.56 14.58
CA GLU A 140 6.84 13.64 15.02
C GLU A 140 6.15 13.40 16.38
N ASN A 141 6.86 12.77 17.33
CA ASN A 141 6.45 12.62 18.73
C ASN A 141 5.05 12.01 18.95
N GLY A 142 4.54 11.25 17.99
CA GLY A 142 3.23 10.62 18.07
C GLY A 142 2.04 11.55 17.76
N ASP A 143 2.26 12.75 17.21
CA ASP A 143 1.17 13.68 16.88
C ASP A 143 0.14 13.09 15.91
N TYR A 144 0.57 12.14 15.07
CA TYR A 144 -0.27 11.46 14.08
C TYR A 144 -0.91 10.16 14.57
N LEU A 145 -0.57 9.68 15.76
CA LEU A 145 -1.16 8.47 16.36
C LEU A 145 -2.67 8.56 16.46
N LYS A 146 -3.22 9.74 16.77
CA LYS A 146 -4.66 9.96 16.84
C LYS A 146 -5.32 9.80 15.47
N ASN A 147 -4.80 10.48 14.44
CA ASN A 147 -5.34 10.42 13.09
C ASN A 147 -5.25 8.99 12.53
N PHE A 148 -4.12 8.32 12.77
CA PHE A 148 -3.90 6.94 12.39
C PHE A 148 -4.90 5.98 13.07
N GLY A 149 -5.07 6.08 14.38
CA GLY A 149 -6.04 5.25 15.11
C GLY A 149 -7.49 5.54 14.74
N GLU A 150 -7.85 6.80 14.46
CA GLU A 150 -9.18 7.17 13.96
C GLU A 150 -9.47 6.60 12.57
N MET A 151 -8.47 6.61 11.66
CA MET A 151 -8.56 5.95 10.36
C MET A 151 -8.82 4.45 10.54
N ILE A 152 -8.06 3.79 11.41
CA ILE A 152 -8.23 2.35 11.68
C ILE A 152 -9.62 2.05 12.25
N ASN A 153 -10.09 2.82 13.23
CA ASN A 153 -11.41 2.63 13.83
C ASN A 153 -12.56 2.84 12.82
N LYS A 154 -12.40 3.70 11.82
CA LYS A 154 -13.38 3.86 10.72
C LYS A 154 -13.48 2.58 9.88
N LEU A 155 -12.34 1.95 9.61
CA LEU A 155 -12.23 0.75 8.76
C LEU A 155 -12.61 -0.54 9.51
N TYR A 156 -12.20 -0.62 10.78
CA TYR A 156 -12.22 -1.78 11.64
C TYR A 156 -12.79 -1.42 13.03
N LYS A 157 -14.11 -1.15 13.09
CA LYS A 157 -14.78 -0.68 14.33
C LYS A 157 -14.62 -1.62 15.52
N GLU A 158 -14.66 -2.93 15.27
CA GLU A 158 -14.52 -3.97 16.29
C GLU A 158 -13.06 -4.30 16.61
N SER A 159 -12.09 -3.72 15.88
CA SER A 159 -10.68 -3.95 16.15
C SER A 159 -10.21 -3.11 17.34
N PRO A 160 -9.38 -3.67 18.23
CA PRO A 160 -8.78 -2.95 19.35
C PRO A 160 -7.65 -2.00 18.89
N ILE A 161 -7.13 -2.18 17.68
CA ILE A 161 -5.90 -1.54 17.17
C ILE A 161 -6.03 -0.02 17.13
N GLY A 162 -7.16 0.51 16.62
CA GLY A 162 -7.34 1.96 16.52
C GLY A 162 -7.38 2.63 17.89
N ASP A 163 -8.05 2.00 18.86
CA ASP A 163 -8.11 2.49 20.24
C ASP A 163 -6.74 2.45 20.92
N TYR A 164 -5.90 1.46 20.63
CA TYR A 164 -4.53 1.41 21.12
C TYR A 164 -3.72 2.64 20.72
N TYR A 165 -3.70 3.00 19.42
CA TYR A 165 -2.93 4.17 18.96
C TYR A 165 -3.49 5.49 19.50
N ILE A 166 -4.82 5.64 19.59
CA ILE A 166 -5.43 6.84 20.19
C ILE A 166 -5.09 6.90 21.70
N GLY A 167 -5.08 5.77 22.40
CA GLY A 167 -4.62 5.66 23.78
C GLY A 167 -3.17 6.15 23.93
N ARG A 168 -2.26 5.69 23.06
CA ARG A 168 -0.85 6.12 23.01
C ARG A 168 -0.71 7.62 22.78
N TYR A 169 -1.50 8.19 21.87
CA TYR A 169 -1.53 9.64 21.63
C TYR A 169 -1.87 10.44 22.91
N TYR A 170 -2.96 10.08 23.58
CA TYR A 170 -3.36 10.79 24.79
C TYR A 170 -2.36 10.58 25.93
N GLU A 171 -1.75 9.40 26.01
CA GLU A 171 -0.77 9.11 27.03
C GLU A 171 0.49 9.95 26.85
N THR A 172 1.04 9.99 25.64
CA THR A 172 2.23 10.80 25.29
C THR A 172 1.95 12.29 25.50
N GLY A 173 0.72 12.74 25.22
CA GLY A 173 0.25 14.10 25.52
C GLY A 173 -0.13 14.37 26.99
N GLY A 174 0.13 13.44 27.92
CA GLY A 174 -0.15 13.61 29.36
C GLY A 174 -1.63 13.57 29.76
N LYS A 175 -2.53 13.29 28.82
CA LYS A 175 -3.99 13.22 29.04
C LYS A 175 -4.40 11.83 29.52
N LEU A 176 -3.88 11.44 30.68
CA LEU A 176 -3.95 10.06 31.21
C LEU A 176 -5.38 9.52 31.37
N LYS A 177 -6.35 10.37 31.74
CA LYS A 177 -7.77 9.95 31.82
C LYS A 177 -8.33 9.51 30.46
N GLN A 178 -7.98 10.23 29.39
CA GLN A 178 -8.41 9.90 28.04
C GLN A 178 -7.67 8.66 27.53
N ALA A 179 -6.35 8.58 27.75
CA ALA A 179 -5.55 7.40 27.42
C ALA A 179 -6.16 6.12 28.03
N LEU A 180 -6.48 6.17 29.33
CA LEU A 180 -7.09 5.06 30.04
C LEU A 180 -8.45 4.64 29.44
N ALA A 181 -9.27 5.60 29.02
CA ALA A 181 -10.56 5.32 28.41
C ALA A 181 -10.39 4.54 27.09
N TYR A 182 -9.44 4.96 26.24
CA TYR A 182 -9.16 4.27 24.98
C TYR A 182 -8.51 2.90 25.19
N TYR A 183 -7.54 2.75 26.10
CA TYR A 183 -6.97 1.43 26.37
C TYR A 183 -8.02 0.44 26.91
N LYS A 184 -8.94 0.89 27.77
CA LYS A 184 -10.08 0.07 28.23
C LYS A 184 -11.03 -0.28 27.08
N SER A 185 -11.35 0.67 26.21
CA SER A 185 -12.16 0.44 25.01
C SER A 185 -11.54 -0.63 24.11
N GLY A 186 -10.22 -0.51 23.84
CA GLY A 186 -9.48 -1.50 23.07
C GLY A 186 -9.50 -2.88 23.73
N TYR A 187 -9.24 -2.96 25.02
CA TYR A 187 -9.28 -4.23 25.76
C TYR A 187 -10.67 -4.89 25.71
N MET A 188 -11.76 -4.12 25.83
CA MET A 188 -13.14 -4.63 25.76
C MET A 188 -13.52 -5.22 24.39
N LYS A 189 -12.77 -4.90 23.34
CA LYS A 189 -12.97 -5.44 21.99
C LYS A 189 -12.27 -6.77 21.75
N LEU A 190 -11.38 -7.19 22.66
CA LEU A 190 -10.63 -8.43 22.51
C LEU A 190 -11.51 -9.65 22.81
N PRO A 191 -11.42 -10.72 22.01
CA PRO A 191 -11.94 -12.04 22.38
C PRO A 191 -11.34 -12.54 23.71
N GLU A 192 -12.10 -13.37 24.46
CA GLU A 192 -11.66 -13.89 25.76
C GLU A 192 -10.32 -14.65 25.70
N SER A 193 -9.98 -15.25 24.56
CA SER A 193 -8.73 -15.99 24.34
C SER A 193 -7.76 -15.28 23.39
N ASP A 194 -7.84 -13.95 23.26
CA ASP A 194 -6.92 -13.19 22.42
C ASP A 194 -5.49 -13.21 23.02
N PRO A 195 -4.45 -13.59 22.25
CA PRO A 195 -3.09 -13.65 22.76
C PRO A 195 -2.52 -12.28 23.15
N ASN A 196 -3.14 -11.16 22.74
CA ASN A 196 -2.69 -9.81 23.07
C ASN A 196 -3.41 -9.23 24.30
N ALA A 197 -4.35 -9.95 24.92
CA ALA A 197 -5.14 -9.47 26.05
C ALA A 197 -4.26 -8.94 27.19
N ASP A 198 -3.23 -9.68 27.58
CA ASP A 198 -2.29 -9.28 28.63
C ASP A 198 -1.59 -7.96 28.29
N GLY A 199 -1.12 -7.80 27.03
CA GLY A 199 -0.46 -6.57 26.60
C GLY A 199 -1.39 -5.33 26.62
N TYR A 200 -2.67 -5.50 26.27
CA TYR A 200 -3.64 -4.41 26.42
C TYR A 200 -3.94 -4.08 27.88
N TYR A 201 -4.03 -5.11 28.73
CA TYR A 201 -4.25 -4.94 30.15
C TYR A 201 -3.06 -4.24 30.84
N GLU A 202 -1.83 -4.58 30.48
CA GLU A 202 -0.61 -3.91 30.96
C GLU A 202 -0.61 -2.40 30.63
N ASN A 203 -1.12 -1.99 29.47
CA ASN A 203 -1.27 -0.58 29.13
C ASN A 203 -2.24 0.15 30.08
N ILE A 204 -3.33 -0.51 30.47
CA ILE A 204 -4.31 0.03 31.43
C ILE A 204 -3.65 0.21 32.80
N GLU A 205 -2.99 -0.82 33.33
CA GLU A 205 -2.32 -0.76 34.63
C GLU A 205 -1.24 0.32 34.67
N ARG A 206 -0.42 0.38 33.62
CA ARG A 206 0.66 1.35 33.50
C ARG A 206 0.15 2.79 33.48
N VAL A 207 -0.95 3.09 32.78
CA VAL A 207 -1.56 4.44 32.79
C VAL A 207 -2.25 4.74 34.11
N LEU A 208 -2.92 3.76 34.73
CA LEU A 208 -3.52 3.92 36.05
C LEU A 208 -2.47 4.35 37.08
N LYS A 209 -1.33 3.65 37.13
CA LYS A 209 -0.23 3.98 38.02
C LYS A 209 0.29 5.40 37.80
N LYS A 210 0.63 5.77 36.55
CA LYS A 210 1.09 7.13 36.21
C LYS A 210 0.09 8.20 36.67
N ARG A 211 -1.20 7.95 36.47
CA ARG A 211 -2.28 8.87 36.83
C ARG A 211 -2.34 9.08 38.34
N ASP A 212 -2.26 8.00 39.10
CA ASP A 212 -2.38 8.03 40.55
C ASP A 212 -1.16 8.68 41.20
N GLU A 213 0.04 8.51 40.62
CA GLU A 213 1.26 9.24 41.02
C GLU A 213 1.11 10.76 40.81
N THR A 214 0.46 11.20 39.73
CA THR A 214 0.24 12.63 39.43
C THR A 214 -0.71 13.31 40.43
N PHE A 215 -1.53 12.54 41.16
CA PHE A 215 -2.45 13.08 42.17
C PHE A 215 -1.84 13.13 43.59
N GLN A 216 -0.61 12.63 43.78
CA GLN A 216 0.10 12.68 45.06
C GLN A 216 1.11 13.83 45.17
N GLU A 217 1.34 14.58 44.10
CA GLU A 217 2.09 15.86 44.08
C GLU A 217 1.15 17.06 44.19
#